data_AF-A0A090WWA6-F1
#
_entry.id   AF-A0A090WWA6-F1
#
_cell.length_a   1.000
_cell.length_b   1.000
_cell.length_c   1.000
_cell.angle_alpha   90.00
_cell.angle_beta   90.00
_cell.angle_gamma   90.00
#
_symmetry.space_group_name_H-M   'P 1'
#
loop_
_entity.id
_entity.type
_entity.pdbx_description
1 polymer ?
#
loop_
_entity_poly.entity_id
_entity_poly.type
_entity_poly.pdbx_seq_one_letter_code
_entity_poly.pdbx_strand_id
1 'polypeptide(L)' 'MGGGEGRASGGHPRSRNGIPAKGYRTRSKTKASNKYIVERRKK' A
#
# COMPACT_ATOMS: atom_id res chain seq x y z
N MET A 1 -5.35 -2.22 13.64
CA MET A 1 -5.45 -0.78 13.89
C MET A 1 -6.71 -0.41 14.66
N GLY A 2 -7.67 -1.33 14.85
CA GLY A 2 -8.77 -1.09 15.79
C GLY A 2 -8.26 -0.89 17.22
N GLY A 3 -9.16 -0.40 18.07
CA GLY A 3 -8.88 -0.11 19.47
C GLY A 3 -8.84 -1.36 20.36
N GLY A 4 -8.34 -1.13 21.56
CA GLY A 4 -8.40 -1.96 22.76
C GLY A 4 -8.22 -1.00 23.94
N GLU A 5 -8.57 -1.42 25.16
CA GLU A 5 -8.34 -0.58 26.33
C GLU A 5 -6.84 -0.27 26.50
N GLY A 6 -6.50 1.01 26.68
CA GLY A 6 -5.12 1.47 26.75
C GLY A 6 -4.40 1.56 25.39
N ARG A 7 -3.06 1.55 25.40
CA ARG A 7 -2.26 1.63 24.16
C ARG A 7 -2.20 0.28 23.46
N ALA A 8 -2.57 0.25 22.19
CA ALA A 8 -2.46 -0.93 21.33
C ALA A 8 -1.53 -0.69 20.14
N SER A 9 -0.77 -1.72 19.75
CA SER A 9 0.16 -1.67 18.61
C SER A 9 -0.54 -1.57 17.24
N GLY A 10 -1.77 -2.06 17.15
CA GLY A 10 -2.57 -2.00 15.92
C GLY A 10 -2.07 -2.88 14.77
N GLY A 11 -0.99 -3.65 14.95
CA GLY A 11 -0.42 -4.58 13.97
C GLY A 11 0.19 -3.91 12.73
N HIS A 12 0.18 -4.64 11.60
CA HIS A 12 0.69 -4.10 10.33
C HIS A 12 -0.09 -2.83 9.92
N PRO A 13 0.60 -1.74 9.53
CA PRO A 13 -0.07 -0.52 9.10
C PRO A 13 -0.88 -0.75 7.82
N ARG A 14 -2.16 -0.40 7.88
CA ARG A 14 -3.12 -0.55 6.77
C ARG A 14 -3.96 0.71 6.64
N SER A 15 -4.50 0.93 5.46
CA SER A 15 -5.57 1.92 5.25
C SER A 15 -6.86 1.47 5.96
N ARG A 16 -7.85 2.37 6.00
CA ARG A 16 -9.18 2.05 6.56
C ARG A 16 -9.82 0.82 5.91
N ASN A 17 -9.55 0.60 4.62
CA ASN A 17 -10.09 -0.50 3.84
C ASN A 17 -9.19 -1.76 3.89
N GLY A 18 -8.20 -1.80 4.79
CA GLY A 18 -7.34 -2.97 4.98
C GLY A 18 -6.15 -3.10 4.02
N ILE A 19 -5.95 -2.16 3.10
CA ILE A 19 -4.83 -2.19 2.15
C ILE A 19 -3.53 -1.87 2.90
N PRO A 20 -2.44 -2.65 2.76
CA PRO A 20 -1.18 -2.36 3.45
C PRO A 20 -0.63 -0.98 3.09
N ALA A 21 -0.29 -0.18 4.10
CA ALA A 21 0.16 1.20 3.90
C ALA A 21 1.67 1.32 3.59
N LYS A 22 2.44 0.26 3.84
CA LYS A 22 3.89 0.22 3.62
C LYS A 22 4.22 -0.73 2.47
N GLY A 23 4.83 -0.21 1.40
CA GLY A 23 5.40 -1.00 0.30
C GLY A 23 4.40 -1.58 -0.71
N TYR A 24 3.08 -1.49 -0.46
CA TYR A 24 2.10 -2.04 -1.38
C TYR A 24 2.00 -1.23 -2.67
N ARG A 25 2.25 -1.88 -3.81
CA ARG A 25 2.12 -1.25 -5.14
C ARG A 25 0.65 -1.34 -5.58
N THR A 26 -0.01 -0.20 -5.69
CA THR A 26 -1.44 -0.10 -6.07
C THR A 26 -1.70 -0.08 -7.58
N ARG A 27 -0.65 0.08 -8.41
CA ARG A 27 -0.79 0.15 -9.87
C ARG A 27 -1.08 -1.22 -10.46
N SER A 28 -2.14 -1.31 -11.28
CA SER A 28 -2.48 -2.53 -12.02
C SER A 28 -1.31 -3.00 -12.90
N LYS A 29 -1.08 -4.32 -12.89
CA LYS A 29 -0.04 -4.98 -13.68
C LYS A 29 -0.37 -5.03 -15.17
N THR A 30 -1.64 -4.88 -15.56
CA THR A 30 -2.12 -5.04 -16.95
C THR A 30 -2.43 -3.71 -17.66
N LYS A 31 -2.15 -2.56 -17.03
CA LYS A 31 -2.47 -1.26 -17.61
C LYS A 31 -1.75 -1.07 -18.95
N ALA A 32 -2.49 -0.74 -20.02
CA ALA A 32 -1.94 -0.58 -21.38
C ALA A 32 -0.78 0.43 -21.45
N SER A 33 -0.78 1.45 -20.60
CA SER A 33 0.31 2.44 -20.55
C SER A 33 1.65 1.88 -20.05
N ASN A 34 1.69 0.63 -19.55
CA ASN A 34 2.94 -0.07 -19.21
C ASN A 34 3.91 -0.11 -20.38
N LYS A 35 3.42 -0.24 -21.61
CA LYS A 35 4.26 -0.34 -22.81
C LYS A 35 5.09 0.91 -23.08
N TYR A 36 4.74 2.04 -22.48
CA TYR A 36 5.42 3.32 -22.64
C TYR A 36 6.33 3.67 -21.46
N ILE A 37 6.40 2.83 -20.42
CA ILE A 37 7.19 3.13 -19.21
C ILE A 37 8.54 2.41 -19.32
N VAL A 38 9.62 3.17 -19.42
CA VAL A 38 11.00 2.65 -19.50
C VAL A 38 11.55 2.32 -18.10
N GLU A 39 11.38 3.23 -17.14
CA GLU A 39 11.78 3.01 -15.74
C GLU A 39 10.73 3.55 -14.76
N ARG A 40 10.75 3.02 -13.52
CA ARG A 40 9.93 3.56 -12.43
C ARG A 40 10.70 4.68 -11.72
N ARG A 41 9.98 5.59 -11.07
CA ARG A 41 10.58 6.67 -10.27
C ARG A 41 11.60 6.12 -9.29
N LYS A 42 12.80 6.73 -9.27
CA LYS A 42 13.85 6.44 -8.29
C LYS A 42 13.36 6.78 -6.89
N LYS A 43 13.90 6.05 -5.91
CA LYS A 43 13.56 6.20 -4.50
C LYS A 43 14.18 7.47 -3.94
#